data_AF-A0AAJ4TAT8-F1
#
_entry.id   AF-A0AAJ4TAT8-F1
#
_cell.length_a   1.000
_cell.length_b   1.000
_cell.length_c   1.000
_cell.angle_alpha   90.00
_cell.angle_beta   90.00
_cell.angle_gamma   90.00
#
_symmetry.space_group_name_H-M   'P 1'
#
loop_
_entity.id
_entity.type
_entity.pdbx_description
1 polymer ?
#
loop_
_entity_poly.entity_id
_entity_poly.type
_entity_poly.pdbx_seq_one_letter_code
_entity_poly.pdbx_strand_id
1 'polypeptide(L)'
;MAKHAVSGVSGNTLNDSQLEVLRIGIADLAPALTAFARRFVRNEEDVDDLVQETMLRGLRSLHGFTPGTALKSWLFTILRNTFCTRYKVSKRECVGLPVGIEQTMSTPASQEWRVQHQEVMRAIRDLDKDQKKALLLVAGGTSYSDAAAICGCRVGTIKSRVNRARESLRRNLD
;
A
#
# COMPACT_ATOMS: atom_id res chain seq x y z
N MET A 1 11.99 -23.72 -62.59
CA MET A 1 12.95 -23.88 -61.48
C MET A 1 12.54 -22.90 -60.40
N ALA A 2 12.29 -23.22 -59.13
CA ALA A 2 12.63 -24.37 -58.31
C ALA A 2 11.48 -24.73 -57.35
N LYS A 3 11.35 -26.03 -57.09
CA LYS A 3 10.57 -26.65 -56.02
C LYS A 3 11.35 -26.54 -54.71
N HIS A 4 10.66 -26.32 -53.59
CA HIS A 4 10.93 -26.84 -52.23
C HIS A 4 9.76 -26.30 -51.36
N ALA A 5 8.69 -27.04 -51.05
CA ALA A 5 8.58 -28.27 -50.26
C ALA A 5 9.24 -28.18 -48.87
N VAL A 6 8.48 -27.61 -47.92
CA VAL A 6 8.52 -27.90 -46.47
C VAL A 6 7.04 -28.03 -46.08
N SER A 7 6.42 -29.20 -46.21
CA SER A 7 6.40 -30.31 -45.25
C SER A 7 5.99 -29.89 -43.83
N GLY A 8 4.70 -30.04 -43.55
CA GLY A 8 4.21 -30.65 -42.31
C GLY A 8 4.24 -29.82 -41.03
N VAL A 9 3.15 -29.10 -40.77
CA VAL A 9 2.64 -28.95 -39.41
C VAL A 9 1.13 -29.21 -39.47
N SER A 10 0.75 -30.48 -39.29
CA SER A 10 -0.63 -30.83 -38.91
C SER A 10 -0.87 -30.26 -37.51
N GLY A 11 -1.32 -29.01 -37.45
CA GLY A 11 -1.91 -28.45 -36.23
C GLY A 11 -3.19 -29.23 -35.96
N ASN A 12 -3.12 -30.16 -35.01
CA ASN A 12 -4.25 -30.98 -34.58
C ASN A 12 -5.28 -30.08 -33.86
N THR A 13 -6.14 -29.42 -34.63
CA THR A 13 -7.26 -28.64 -34.11
C THR A 13 -8.19 -29.58 -33.35
N LEU A 14 -8.46 -29.26 -32.07
CA LEU A 14 -9.40 -30.01 -31.24
C LEU A 14 -10.76 -30.07 -31.94
N ASN A 15 -11.31 -31.27 -32.10
CA ASN A 15 -12.67 -31.44 -32.63
C ASN A 15 -13.72 -31.18 -31.52
N ASP A 16 -14.98 -30.99 -31.91
CA ASP A 16 -16.06 -30.65 -30.96
C ASP A 16 -16.24 -31.69 -29.85
N SER A 17 -16.06 -32.98 -30.16
CA SER A 17 -16.14 -34.06 -29.17
C SER A 17 -15.01 -33.98 -28.13
N GLN A 18 -13.79 -33.64 -28.55
CA GLN A 18 -12.65 -33.45 -27.66
C GLN A 18 -12.85 -32.21 -26.77
N LEU A 19 -13.42 -31.13 -27.31
CA LEU A 19 -13.75 -29.93 -26.54
C LEU A 19 -14.80 -30.25 -25.47
N GLU A 20 -15.80 -31.05 -25.77
CA GLU A 20 -16.82 -31.44 -24.79
C GLU A 20 -16.25 -32.27 -23.64
N VAL A 21 -15.39 -33.25 -23.95
CA VAL A 21 -14.68 -34.04 -22.92
C VAL A 21 -13.83 -33.13 -22.02
N LEU A 22 -13.15 -32.14 -22.58
CA LEU A 22 -12.35 -31.20 -21.80
C LEU A 22 -13.21 -30.28 -20.92
N ARG A 23 -14.38 -29.85 -21.39
CA ARG A 23 -15.33 -29.06 -20.58
C ARG A 23 -15.78 -29.81 -19.34
N ILE A 24 -16.18 -31.07 -19.52
CA ILE A 24 -16.56 -31.96 -18.41
C ILE A 24 -15.36 -32.14 -17.47
N GLY A 25 -14.17 -32.41 -18.02
CA GLY A 25 -12.95 -32.55 -17.22
C GLY A 25 -12.57 -31.30 -16.42
N ILE A 26 -12.90 -30.09 -16.89
CA ILE A 26 -12.72 -28.85 -16.11
C ILE A 26 -13.67 -28.84 -14.90
N ALA A 27 -14.94 -29.21 -15.10
CA ALA A 27 -15.93 -29.26 -14.02
C ALA A 27 -15.56 -30.31 -12.96
N ASP A 28 -15.11 -31.49 -13.38
CA ASP A 28 -14.67 -32.57 -12.47
C ASP A 28 -13.45 -32.17 -11.61
N LEU A 29 -12.64 -31.22 -12.09
CA LEU A 29 -11.48 -30.72 -11.37
C LEU A 29 -11.82 -29.62 -10.36
N ALA A 30 -13.08 -29.17 -10.26
CA ALA A 30 -13.49 -28.13 -9.33
C ALA A 30 -13.07 -28.41 -7.88
N PRO A 31 -13.29 -29.61 -7.28
CA PRO A 31 -12.87 -29.88 -5.90
C PRO A 31 -11.34 -29.79 -5.72
N ALA A 32 -10.58 -30.21 -6.72
CA ALA A 32 -9.12 -30.13 -6.69
C ALA A 32 -8.62 -28.68 -6.81
N LEU A 33 -9.31 -27.84 -7.60
CA LEU A 33 -9.04 -26.41 -7.70
C LEU A 33 -9.37 -25.69 -6.40
N THR A 34 -10.49 -26.01 -5.75
CA THR A 34 -10.87 -25.46 -4.43
C THR A 34 -9.83 -25.78 -3.38
N ALA A 35 -9.39 -27.04 -3.27
CA ALA A 35 -8.34 -27.44 -2.34
C ALA A 35 -7.02 -26.69 -2.58
N PHE A 36 -6.68 -26.42 -3.85
CA PHE A 36 -5.49 -25.67 -4.21
C PHE A 36 -5.64 -24.16 -3.94
N ALA A 37 -6.80 -23.58 -4.24
CA ALA A 37 -7.15 -22.17 -4.03
C ALA A 37 -7.07 -21.75 -2.56
N ARG A 38 -7.49 -22.63 -1.64
CA ARG A 38 -7.40 -22.42 -0.17
C ARG A 38 -5.98 -22.17 0.34
N ARG A 39 -4.94 -22.51 -0.44
CA ARG A 39 -3.54 -22.20 -0.10
C ARG A 39 -3.17 -20.73 -0.35
N PHE A 40 -3.98 -20.02 -1.14
CA PHE A 40 -3.72 -18.65 -1.57
C PHE A 40 -4.64 -17.64 -0.89
N VAL A 41 -5.87 -18.03 -0.56
CA VAL A 41 -6.87 -17.13 0.02
C VAL A 41 -7.51 -17.72 1.27
N ARG A 42 -7.87 -16.84 2.22
CA ARG A 42 -8.36 -17.21 3.56
C ARG A 42 -9.89 -17.24 3.69
N ASN A 43 -10.61 -16.39 2.95
CA ASN A 43 -12.07 -16.37 2.95
C ASN A 43 -12.62 -17.44 1.98
N GLU A 44 -13.71 -18.11 2.35
CA GLU A 44 -14.38 -19.08 1.49
C GLU A 44 -14.97 -18.44 0.23
N GLU A 45 -15.54 -17.24 0.36
CA GLU A 45 -16.11 -16.51 -0.79
C GLU A 45 -15.03 -16.22 -1.85
N ASP A 46 -13.86 -15.74 -1.43
CA ASP A 46 -12.75 -15.45 -2.33
C ASP A 46 -12.17 -16.72 -2.98
N VAL A 47 -12.25 -17.87 -2.29
CA VAL A 47 -11.85 -19.17 -2.82
C VAL A 47 -12.77 -19.57 -3.96
N ASP A 48 -14.08 -19.48 -3.75
CA ASP A 48 -15.08 -19.82 -4.76
C ASP A 48 -14.95 -18.91 -5.98
N ASP A 49 -14.78 -17.61 -5.74
CA ASP A 49 -14.51 -16.60 -6.76
C ASP A 49 -13.27 -16.94 -7.61
N LEU A 50 -12.16 -17.30 -6.96
CA LEU A 50 -10.92 -17.65 -7.65
C LEU A 50 -11.07 -18.92 -8.49
N VAL A 51 -11.80 -19.91 -7.99
CA VAL A 51 -12.06 -21.17 -8.71
C VAL A 51 -12.96 -20.91 -9.92
N GLN A 52 -14.06 -20.16 -9.74
CA GLN A 52 -14.97 -19.79 -10.82
C GLN A 52 -14.26 -19.04 -11.95
N GLU A 53 -13.50 -18.01 -11.62
CA GLU A 53 -12.74 -17.24 -12.61
C GLU A 53 -11.69 -18.12 -13.32
N THR A 54 -11.07 -19.06 -12.61
CA THR A 54 -10.14 -20.03 -13.21
C THR A 54 -10.84 -20.93 -14.23
N MET A 55 -12.00 -21.49 -13.88
CA MET A 55 -12.77 -22.35 -14.79
C MET A 55 -13.23 -21.56 -16.02
N LEU A 56 -13.74 -20.34 -15.83
CA LEU A 56 -14.13 -19.45 -16.94
C LEU A 56 -12.97 -19.17 -17.89
N ARG A 57 -11.77 -18.88 -17.37
CA ARG A 57 -10.56 -18.69 -18.19
C ARG A 57 -10.12 -19.97 -18.88
N GLY A 58 -10.20 -21.11 -18.18
CA GLY A 58 -9.95 -22.42 -18.76
C GLY A 58 -10.85 -22.69 -19.95
N LEU A 59 -12.17 -22.51 -19.78
CA LEU A 59 -13.18 -22.67 -20.83
C LEU A 59 -12.93 -21.74 -22.02
N ARG A 60 -12.62 -20.47 -21.78
CA ARG A 60 -12.31 -19.49 -22.84
C ARG A 60 -11.05 -19.83 -23.64
N SER A 61 -10.06 -20.43 -22.98
CA SER A 61 -8.76 -20.77 -23.59
C SER A 61 -8.65 -22.25 -24.03
N LEU A 62 -9.75 -23.01 -23.99
CA LEU A 62 -9.80 -24.42 -24.36
C LEU A 62 -9.26 -24.69 -25.77
N HIS A 63 -9.52 -23.81 -26.73
CA HIS A 63 -9.04 -23.94 -28.10
C HIS A 63 -7.51 -23.85 -28.23
N GLY A 64 -6.83 -23.26 -27.24
CA GLY A 64 -5.37 -23.20 -27.15
C GLY A 64 -4.76 -24.32 -26.30
N PHE A 65 -5.57 -25.24 -25.78
CA PHE A 65 -5.07 -26.39 -25.02
C PHE A 65 -4.29 -27.33 -25.95
N THR A 66 -3.05 -27.65 -25.57
CA THR A 66 -2.20 -28.56 -26.32
C THR A 66 -2.53 -30.01 -25.94
N PRO A 67 -3.10 -30.82 -26.85
CA PRO A 67 -3.42 -32.22 -26.56
C PRO A 67 -2.17 -32.99 -26.10
N GLY A 68 -2.31 -33.85 -25.09
CA GLY A 68 -1.19 -34.59 -24.48
C GLY A 68 -0.57 -33.92 -23.26
N THR A 69 -0.90 -32.65 -22.97
CA THR A 69 -0.60 -32.05 -21.66
C THR A 69 -1.65 -32.40 -20.62
N ALA A 70 -1.29 -32.42 -19.34
CA ALA A 70 -2.23 -32.75 -18.27
C ALA A 70 -3.17 -31.57 -17.97
N LEU A 71 -4.48 -31.76 -18.21
CA LEU A 71 -5.52 -30.75 -17.97
C LEU A 71 -5.45 -30.13 -16.57
N LYS A 72 -5.20 -30.96 -15.56
CA LYS A 72 -5.04 -30.54 -14.16
C LYS A 72 -3.88 -29.56 -13.96
N SER A 73 -2.70 -29.87 -14.51
CA SER A 73 -1.52 -29.01 -14.42
C SER A 73 -1.73 -27.69 -15.15
N TRP A 74 -2.42 -27.74 -16.29
CA TRP A 74 -2.79 -26.56 -17.06
C TRP A 74 -3.74 -25.63 -16.28
N LEU A 75 -4.82 -26.17 -15.70
CA LEU A 75 -5.74 -25.39 -14.86
C LEU A 75 -5.08 -24.81 -13.60
N PHE A 76 -4.17 -25.56 -12.96
CA PHE A 76 -3.41 -25.05 -11.80
C PHE A 76 -2.50 -23.88 -12.17
N THR A 77 -1.96 -23.90 -13.39
CA THR A 77 -1.17 -22.78 -13.93
C THR A 77 -2.06 -21.55 -14.15
N ILE A 78 -3.25 -21.74 -14.74
CA ILE A 78 -4.24 -20.66 -14.91
C ILE A 78 -4.63 -20.08 -13.54
N LEU A 79 -4.96 -20.93 -12.56
CA LEU A 79 -5.34 -20.51 -11.20
C LEU A 79 -4.27 -19.65 -10.56
N ARG A 80 -3.01 -20.11 -10.58
CA ARG A 80 -1.88 -19.36 -10.02
C ARG A 80 -1.72 -18.00 -10.71
N ASN A 81 -1.83 -17.95 -12.03
CA ASN A 81 -1.71 -16.70 -12.79
C ASN A 81 -2.86 -15.73 -12.48
N THR A 82 -4.08 -16.23 -12.38
CA THR A 82 -5.27 -15.46 -11.97
C THR A 82 -5.07 -14.88 -10.58
N PHE A 83 -4.64 -15.69 -9.61
CA PHE A 83 -4.32 -15.22 -8.26
C PHE A 83 -3.24 -14.15 -8.26
N CYS A 84 -2.10 -14.38 -8.92
CA CYS A 84 -1.01 -13.41 -8.97
C CYS A 84 -1.45 -12.07 -9.60
N THR A 85 -2.34 -12.12 -10.60
CA THR A 85 -2.90 -10.93 -11.22
C THR A 85 -3.81 -10.17 -10.25
N ARG A 86 -4.77 -10.86 -9.60
CA ARG A 86 -5.64 -10.25 -8.57
C ARG A 86 -4.84 -9.67 -7.41
N TYR A 87 -3.83 -10.40 -6.92
CA TYR A 87 -2.96 -9.94 -5.83
C TYR A 87 -2.19 -8.67 -6.22
N LYS A 88 -1.64 -8.59 -7.43
CA LYS A 88 -0.95 -7.37 -7.91
C LYS A 88 -1.90 -6.18 -8.02
N VAL A 89 -3.13 -6.40 -8.47
CA VAL A 89 -4.16 -5.34 -8.58
C VAL A 89 -4.59 -4.90 -7.19
N SER A 90 -4.94 -5.81 -6.29
CA SER A 90 -5.32 -5.51 -4.90
C SER A 90 -4.22 -4.81 -4.10
N LYS A 91 -2.93 -5.05 -4.41
CA LYS A 91 -1.84 -4.29 -3.79
C LYS A 91 -1.76 -2.83 -4.29
N ARG A 92 -2.22 -2.56 -5.52
CA ARG A 92 -2.26 -1.21 -6.12
C ARG A 92 -3.54 -0.47 -5.76
N GLU A 93 -4.64 -1.19 -5.73
CA GLU A 93 -5.96 -0.71 -5.37
C GLU A 93 -6.17 -1.01 -3.89
N CYS A 94 -5.86 -0.05 -3.03
CA CYS A 94 -6.32 -0.10 -1.66
C CYS A 94 -7.86 -0.09 -1.69
N VAL A 95 -8.48 -1.27 -1.57
CA VAL A 95 -9.93 -1.42 -1.58
C VAL A 95 -10.47 -0.78 -0.31
N GLY A 96 -10.95 0.45 -0.45
CA GLY A 96 -11.55 1.21 0.63
C GLY A 96 -10.51 1.82 1.56
N LEU A 97 -10.62 3.14 1.76
CA LEU A 97 -10.13 3.76 2.98
C LEU A 97 -10.80 3.02 4.15
N PRO A 98 -10.07 2.55 5.19
CA PRO A 98 -10.71 1.94 6.36
C PRO A 98 -11.84 2.84 6.87
N VAL A 99 -12.96 2.21 7.22
CA VAL A 99 -14.15 2.88 7.78
C VAL A 99 -13.69 3.83 8.89
N GLY A 100 -13.92 5.14 8.70
CA GLY A 100 -13.48 6.18 9.64
C GLY A 100 -12.51 7.23 9.09
N ILE A 101 -11.95 7.09 7.86
CA ILE A 101 -11.10 8.15 7.27
C ILE A 101 -11.89 9.41 6.90
N GLU A 102 -13.22 9.34 6.79
CA GLU A 102 -14.09 10.52 6.65
C GLU A 102 -13.80 11.58 7.73
N GLN A 103 -13.40 11.13 8.94
CA GLN A 103 -13.02 12.01 10.05
C GLN A 103 -11.62 12.61 9.93
N THR A 104 -10.79 12.12 9.00
CA THR A 104 -9.41 12.58 8.77
C THR A 104 -9.29 13.51 7.55
N MET A 105 -10.34 13.63 6.73
CA MET A 105 -10.34 14.48 5.53
C MET A 105 -10.66 15.95 5.81
N SER A 106 -10.98 16.30 7.06
CA SER A 106 -11.16 17.69 7.48
C SER A 106 -9.89 18.19 8.16
N THR A 107 -9.15 19.08 7.50
CA THR A 107 -8.18 19.94 8.18
C THR A 107 -8.95 21.05 8.91
N PRO A 108 -8.75 21.25 10.23
CA PRO A 108 -9.39 22.35 10.95
C PRO A 108 -9.04 23.70 10.31
N ALA A 109 -9.94 24.67 10.44
CA ALA A 109 -9.78 26.00 9.83
C ALA A 109 -8.45 26.65 10.28
N SER A 110 -7.53 26.87 9.34
CA SER A 110 -6.18 27.38 9.64
C SER A 110 -6.13 28.87 10.01
N GLN A 111 -7.27 29.57 10.00
CA GLN A 111 -7.33 31.01 10.25
C GLN A 111 -6.93 31.33 11.70
N GLU A 112 -7.47 30.61 12.67
CA GLU A 112 -7.12 30.76 14.09
C GLU A 112 -5.63 30.45 14.32
N TRP A 113 -5.11 29.39 13.70
CA TRP A 113 -3.69 29.03 13.78
C TRP A 113 -2.77 30.12 13.23
N ARG A 114 -3.14 30.78 12.13
CA ARG A 114 -2.34 31.88 11.56
C ARG A 114 -2.27 33.09 12.51
N VAL A 115 -3.39 33.44 13.16
CA VAL A 115 -3.43 34.55 14.12
C VAL A 115 -2.61 34.21 15.36
N GLN A 116 -2.85 33.05 15.97
CA GLN A 116 -2.08 32.59 17.14
C GLN A 116 -0.57 32.48 16.84
N HIS A 117 -0.20 32.00 15.66
CA HIS A 117 1.20 31.94 15.24
C HIS A 117 1.81 33.34 15.14
N GLN A 118 1.09 34.33 14.60
CA GLN A 118 1.58 35.71 14.53
C GLN A 118 1.75 36.34 15.92
N GLU A 119 0.84 36.06 16.85
CA GLU A 119 0.91 36.51 18.24
C GLU A 119 2.12 35.90 18.97
N VAL A 120 2.30 34.58 18.87
CA VAL A 120 3.46 33.87 19.43
C VAL A 120 4.76 34.43 18.86
N MET A 121 4.85 34.61 17.55
CA MET A 121 6.05 35.16 16.91
C MET A 121 6.33 36.60 17.33
N ARG A 122 5.30 37.40 17.59
CA ARG A 122 5.45 38.76 18.15
C ARG A 122 5.99 38.70 19.57
N ALA A 123 5.37 37.90 20.44
CA ALA A 123 5.82 37.75 21.82
C ALA A 123 7.27 37.23 21.92
N ILE A 124 7.67 36.30 21.04
CA ILE A 124 9.07 35.82 20.94
C ILE A 124 10.03 36.93 20.48
N ARG A 125 9.58 37.85 19.61
CA ARG A 125 10.42 38.99 19.19
C ARG A 125 10.69 39.96 20.33
N ASP A 126 9.74 40.13 21.24
CA ASP A 126 9.80 41.07 22.34
C ASP A 126 10.57 40.53 23.57
N LEU A 127 10.92 39.24 23.56
CA LEU A 127 11.79 38.65 24.58
C LEU A 127 13.19 39.29 24.57
N ASP A 128 13.78 39.36 25.76
CA ASP A 128 15.20 39.70 25.92
C ASP A 128 16.08 38.79 25.04
N LYS A 129 17.14 39.35 24.46
CA LYS A 129 17.96 38.68 23.43
C LYS A 129 18.51 37.33 23.92
N ASP A 130 18.93 37.28 25.18
CA ASP A 130 19.51 36.09 25.78
C ASP A 130 18.46 35.02 26.11
N GLN A 131 17.25 35.45 26.50
CA GLN A 131 16.11 34.56 26.72
C GLN A 131 15.59 33.98 25.40
N LYS A 132 15.44 34.82 24.39
CA LYS A 132 15.03 34.45 23.03
C LYS A 132 15.98 33.42 22.43
N LYS A 133 17.29 33.68 22.48
CA LYS A 133 18.32 32.78 21.95
C LYS A 133 18.29 31.42 22.67
N ALA A 134 18.22 31.42 24.00
CA ALA A 134 18.14 30.18 24.79
C ALA A 134 16.85 29.38 24.48
N LEU A 135 15.71 30.06 24.37
CA LEU A 135 14.42 29.42 24.07
C LEU A 135 14.42 28.78 22.67
N LEU A 136 14.90 29.50 21.64
CA LEU A 136 14.92 28.99 20.27
C LEU A 136 15.84 27.77 20.10
N LEU A 137 17.01 27.76 20.75
CA LEU A 137 17.92 26.62 20.70
C LEU A 137 17.28 25.36 21.30
N VAL A 138 16.67 25.47 22.48
CA VAL A 138 16.04 24.33 23.16
C VAL A 138 14.77 23.89 22.43
N ALA A 139 13.94 24.83 21.95
CA ALA A 139 12.76 24.50 21.16
C ALA A 139 13.11 23.83 19.82
N GLY A 140 14.27 24.14 19.24
CA GLY A 140 14.83 23.48 18.06
C GLY A 140 15.46 22.11 18.33
N GLY A 141 15.38 21.58 19.55
CA GLY A 141 15.87 20.25 19.92
C GLY A 141 17.31 20.21 20.45
N THR A 142 17.95 21.36 20.67
CA THR A 142 19.29 21.42 21.26
C THR A 142 19.23 21.05 22.75
N SER A 143 20.15 20.20 23.21
CA SER A 143 20.24 19.84 24.62
C SER A 143 20.62 21.06 25.49
N TYR A 144 20.27 21.04 26.78
CA TYR A 144 20.62 22.14 27.70
C TYR A 144 22.14 22.36 27.83
N SER A 145 22.95 21.31 27.74
CA SER A 145 24.41 21.39 27.79
C SER A 145 24.98 22.04 26.52
N ASP A 146 24.48 21.65 25.35
CA ASP A 146 24.97 22.19 24.08
C ASP A 146 24.51 23.64 23.90
N ALA A 147 23.29 23.97 24.30
CA ALA A 147 22.80 25.35 24.31
C ALA A 147 23.64 26.25 25.24
N ALA A 148 24.13 25.72 26.35
CA ALA A 148 25.05 26.42 27.26
C ALA A 148 26.40 26.67 26.61
N ALA A 149 26.96 25.67 25.92
CA ALA A 149 28.19 25.82 25.15
C ALA A 149 28.05 26.88 24.04
N ILE A 150 26.96 26.84 23.26
CA ILE A 150 26.68 27.81 22.18
C ILE A 150 26.49 29.23 22.72
N CYS A 151 25.91 29.38 23.91
CA CYS A 151 25.68 30.68 24.54
C CYS A 151 26.86 31.15 25.41
N GLY A 152 27.91 30.34 25.58
CA GLY A 152 29.05 30.67 26.45
C GLY A 152 28.67 30.86 27.92
N CYS A 153 27.70 30.12 28.44
CA CYS A 153 27.22 30.26 29.82
C CYS A 153 27.01 28.92 30.54
N ARG A 154 26.71 28.94 31.83
CA ARG A 154 26.46 27.72 32.61
C ARG A 154 25.11 27.11 32.24
N VAL A 155 24.99 25.78 32.33
CA VAL A 155 23.73 25.05 32.08
C VAL A 155 22.57 25.58 32.93
N GLY A 156 22.82 25.93 34.20
CA GLY A 156 21.81 26.55 35.07
C GLY A 156 21.31 27.90 34.56
N THR A 157 22.17 28.67 33.88
CA THR A 157 21.79 29.94 33.26
C THR A 157 20.84 29.72 32.07
N ILE A 158 21.08 28.71 31.24
CA ILE A 158 20.14 28.34 30.16
C ILE A 158 18.79 27.93 30.74
N LYS A 159 18.77 27.06 31.75
CA LYS A 159 17.52 26.63 32.40
C LYS A 159 16.72 27.85 32.92
N SER A 160 17.39 28.78 33.60
CA SER A 160 16.77 30.01 34.09
C SER A 160 16.25 30.91 32.97
N ARG A 161 17.04 31.12 31.90
CA ARG A 161 16.64 31.91 30.73
C ARG A 161 15.41 31.33 30.01
N VAL A 162 15.37 30.00 29.81
CA VAL A 162 14.23 29.30 29.20
C VAL A 162 12.99 29.41 30.09
N ASN A 163 13.14 29.26 31.41
CA ASN A 163 12.01 29.40 32.33
C ASN A 163 11.41 30.82 32.27
N ARG A 164 12.25 31.85 32.36
CA ARG A 164 11.81 33.26 32.27
C ARG A 164 11.18 33.57 30.91
N ALA A 165 11.73 33.02 29.83
CA ALA A 165 11.15 33.15 28.50
C ALA A 165 9.73 32.58 28.44
N ARG A 166 9.52 31.37 28.98
CA ARG A 166 8.19 30.72 29.04
C ARG A 166 7.20 31.50 29.90
N GLU A 167 7.62 32.02 31.05
CA GLU A 167 6.79 32.87 31.90
C GLU A 167 6.40 34.17 31.21
N SER A 168 7.32 34.80 30.47
CA SER A 168 7.03 36.01 29.72
C SER A 168 6.09 35.75 28.55
N LEU A 169 6.24 34.61 27.86
CA LEU A 169 5.31 34.23 26.79
C LEU A 169 3.90 33.95 27.34
N ARG A 170 3.77 33.26 28.48
CA ARG A 170 2.47 33.05 29.14
C ARG A 170 1.78 34.38 29.45
N ARG A 171 2.49 35.31 30.10
CA ARG A 171 1.93 36.64 30.44
C ARG A 171 1.50 37.49 29.24
N ASN A 172 2.08 37.25 28.07
CA ASN A 172 1.82 38.06 26.88
C ASN A 172 0.85 37.38 25.88
N LEU A 173 0.48 36.12 26.12
CA LEU A 173 -0.37 35.31 25.25
C LEU A 173 -1.64 34.80 25.95
N ASP A 174 -1.74 34.95 27.28
CA ASP A 174 -2.98 34.83 28.06
C ASP A 174 -3.79 36.14 27.96
#